data_AF-A0A3C0I9F4-F1
#
_entry.id   AF-A0A3C0I9F4-F1
#
_cell.length_a   1.000
_cell.length_b   1.000
_cell.length_c   1.000
_cell.angle_alpha   90.00
_cell.angle_beta   90.00
_cell.angle_gamma   90.00
#
_symmetry.space_group_name_H-M   'P 1'
#
loop_
_entity.id
_entity.type
_entity.pdbx_description
1 polymer ?
#
loop_
_entity_poly.entity_id
_entity_poly.type
_entity_poly.pdbx_seq_one_letter_code
_entity_poly.pdbx_strand_id
1 'polypeptide(L)'
;MPSFTYDYPRPAVTVDCVIFAQQGSPNKPLILLIQRAHPPFEGMWALPGGFVDANETVEQAALRELEEETGVKNIHVHQFYTFSQLGRDPRGWTISVAHWAVVQLADCQVSAGDDAQQAQWFAFDQLPALAFDHASIIEKAKQSYFSQI
;
A
#
# COMPACT_ATOMS: atom_id res chain seq x y z
N MET A 1 7.28 -14.92 20.08
CA MET A 1 7.26 -15.15 18.62
C MET A 1 8.32 -16.19 18.30
N PRO A 2 8.01 -17.25 17.54
CA PRO A 2 9.03 -18.19 17.09
C PRO A 2 10.06 -17.46 16.21
N SER A 3 11.34 -17.75 16.40
CA SER A 3 12.41 -17.26 15.54
C SER A 3 12.60 -18.22 14.38
N PHE A 4 12.57 -17.71 13.15
CA PHE A 4 12.92 -18.49 11.97
C PHE A 4 14.43 -18.42 11.71
N THR A 5 15.07 -19.57 11.50
CA THR A 5 16.48 -19.67 11.12
C THR A 5 16.56 -20.32 9.75
N TYR A 6 17.35 -19.74 8.84
CA TYR A 6 17.50 -20.21 7.47
C TYR A 6 18.98 -20.28 7.10
N ASP A 7 19.35 -21.22 6.22
CA ASP A 7 20.74 -21.37 5.73
C ASP A 7 21.20 -20.18 4.88
N TYR A 8 20.25 -19.47 4.26
CA TYR A 8 20.49 -18.30 3.44
C TYR A 8 19.68 -17.12 3.96
N PRO A 9 20.23 -15.89 3.93
CA PRO A 9 19.48 -14.68 4.25
C PRO A 9 18.22 -14.58 3.37
N ARG A 10 17.10 -14.19 3.96
CA ARG A 10 15.83 -13.96 3.26
C ARG A 10 15.38 -12.52 3.48
N PRO A 11 14.89 -11.83 2.45
CA PRO A 11 14.24 -10.56 2.64
C PRO A 11 12.91 -10.77 3.37
N ALA A 12 12.47 -9.77 4.13
CA ALA A 12 11.06 -9.66 4.45
C ALA A 12 10.28 -9.29 3.18
N VAL A 13 9.09 -9.86 3.01
CA VAL A 13 8.20 -9.54 1.89
C VAL A 13 7.03 -8.74 2.44
N THR A 14 6.79 -7.58 1.84
CA THR A 14 5.65 -6.72 2.12
C THR A 14 4.81 -6.52 0.88
N VAL A 15 3.64 -5.93 1.08
CA VAL A 15 2.73 -5.48 0.02
C VAL A 15 2.38 -4.03 0.28
N ASP A 16 2.15 -3.26 -0.79
CA ASP A 16 1.68 -1.88 -0.73
C ASP A 16 0.59 -1.70 -1.78
N CYS A 17 -0.54 -1.09 -1.40
CA CYS A 17 -1.71 -0.92 -2.25
C CYS A 17 -1.94 0.55 -2.64
N VAL A 18 -1.89 0.86 -3.93
CA VAL A 18 -2.32 2.15 -4.47
C VAL A 18 -3.77 2.07 -4.92
N ILE A 19 -4.69 2.64 -4.12
CA ILE A 19 -6.12 2.65 -4.47
C ILE A 19 -6.48 3.97 -5.14
N PHE A 20 -6.92 3.90 -6.38
CA PHE A 20 -7.41 5.03 -7.15
C PHE A 20 -8.94 5.13 -7.04
N ALA A 21 -9.46 6.17 -6.39
CA ALA A 21 -10.90 6.45 -6.37
C ALA A 21 -11.28 7.44 -7.46
N GLN A 22 -12.20 7.04 -8.34
CA GLN A 22 -12.75 7.93 -9.36
C GLN A 22 -13.79 8.88 -8.74
N GLN A 23 -13.63 10.17 -9.04
CA GLN A 23 -14.58 11.22 -8.66
C GLN A 23 -14.85 12.13 -9.87
N GLY A 24 -15.78 11.70 -10.73
CA GLY A 24 -16.19 12.44 -11.92
C GLY A 24 -15.19 12.39 -13.08
N SER A 25 -13.92 12.80 -12.89
CA SER A 25 -12.89 12.76 -13.93
C SER A 25 -11.98 11.54 -13.77
N PRO A 26 -11.77 10.73 -14.83
CA PRO A 26 -10.88 9.57 -14.77
C PRO A 26 -9.39 9.94 -14.71
N ASN A 27 -9.01 11.18 -15.05
CA ASN A 27 -7.60 11.58 -15.18
C ASN A 27 -6.98 12.08 -13.86
N LYS A 28 -7.79 12.30 -12.83
CA LYS A 28 -7.33 12.80 -11.52
C LYS A 28 -8.03 12.05 -10.38
N PRO A 29 -7.84 10.72 -10.26
CA PRO A 29 -8.42 9.96 -9.17
C PRO A 29 -7.83 10.38 -7.82
N LEU A 30 -8.59 10.21 -6.74
CA LEU A 30 -8.03 10.33 -5.39
C LEU A 30 -7.20 9.09 -5.07
N ILE A 31 -6.24 9.23 -4.14
CA ILE A 31 -5.37 8.15 -3.66
C ILE A 31 -5.64 7.93 -2.18
N LEU A 32 -5.89 6.67 -1.79
CA LEU A 32 -6.05 6.29 -0.40
C LEU A 32 -4.69 6.24 0.31
N LEU A 33 -4.57 6.94 1.43
CA LEU A 33 -3.41 6.87 2.31
C LEU A 33 -3.85 6.60 3.76
N ILE A 34 -2.95 6.02 4.53
CA ILE A 34 -3.08 5.81 5.97
C ILE A 34 -2.01 6.59 6.74
N GLN A 35 -2.33 7.01 7.96
CA GLN A 35 -1.37 7.62 8.87
C GLN A 35 -0.82 6.55 9.80
N ARG A 36 0.48 6.30 9.72
CA ARG A 36 1.17 5.24 10.49
C ARG A 36 1.07 5.49 11.99
N ALA A 37 0.59 4.51 12.75
CA ALA A 37 0.52 4.60 14.21
C ALA A 37 1.84 4.27 14.92
N HIS A 38 2.80 3.63 14.23
CA HIS A 38 3.99 3.07 14.84
C HIS A 38 5.29 3.34 14.05
N PRO A 39 6.47 3.36 14.73
CA PRO A 39 7.76 3.44 14.07
C PRO A 39 8.00 2.26 13.10
N PRO A 40 8.82 2.44 12.05
CA PRO A 40 9.42 3.70 11.61
C PRO A 40 8.39 4.66 11.00
N PHE A 41 8.75 5.94 10.84
CA PHE A 41 7.89 6.96 10.22
C PHE A 41 6.52 7.14 10.90
N GLU A 42 6.50 7.04 12.23
CA GLU A 42 5.29 7.28 13.04
C GLU A 42 4.70 8.67 12.73
N GLY A 43 3.38 8.73 12.55
CA GLY A 43 2.66 9.96 12.21
C GLY A 43 2.77 10.40 10.75
N MET A 44 3.61 9.75 9.92
CA MET A 44 3.68 10.03 8.49
C MET A 44 2.58 9.28 7.72
N TRP A 45 2.21 9.83 6.56
CA TRP A 45 1.29 9.18 5.63
C TRP A 45 2.00 8.09 4.82
N ALA A 46 1.29 7.01 4.56
CA ALA A 46 1.77 5.84 3.84
C ALA A 46 0.66 5.26 2.95
N LEU A 47 1.04 4.31 2.12
CA LEU A 47 0.11 3.46 1.39
C LEU A 47 -0.36 2.39 2.39
N PRO A 48 -1.61 1.92 2.29
CA PRO A 48 -2.01 0.75 3.04
C PRO A 48 -1.18 -0.46 2.60
N GLY A 49 -0.71 -1.25 3.55
CA GLY A 49 0.23 -2.33 3.30
C GLY A 49 0.98 -2.82 4.53
N GLY A 50 1.44 -4.06 4.45
CA GLY A 50 2.14 -4.71 5.55
C GLY A 50 2.89 -5.96 5.11
N PHE A 51 3.19 -6.83 6.06
CA PHE A 51 4.01 -8.02 5.80
C PHE A 51 3.16 -9.17 5.26
N VAL A 52 3.74 -9.99 4.39
CA VAL A 52 3.12 -11.22 3.91
C VAL A 52 3.30 -12.32 4.97
N ASP A 53 2.20 -12.93 5.39
CA ASP A 53 2.19 -14.06 6.30
C ASP A 53 2.56 -15.39 5.62
N ALA A 54 2.96 -16.38 6.41
CA ALA A 54 3.49 -17.65 5.90
C ALA A 54 2.48 -18.50 5.10
N ASN A 55 1.18 -18.27 5.26
CA ASN A 55 0.10 -19.10 4.69
C ASN A 55 -0.83 -18.32 3.74
N GLU A 56 -0.35 -17.20 3.19
CA GLU A 56 -1.11 -16.39 2.24
C GLU A 56 -0.29 -16.07 0.99
N THR A 57 -0.96 -15.76 -0.12
CA THR A 57 -0.33 -15.18 -1.30
C THR A 57 -0.12 -13.67 -1.12
N VAL A 58 0.68 -13.06 -2.01
CA VAL A 58 0.88 -11.60 -2.00
C VAL A 58 -0.42 -10.84 -2.27
N GLU A 59 -1.31 -11.38 -3.10
CA GLU A 59 -2.62 -10.80 -3.37
C GLU A 59 -3.55 -10.91 -2.14
N GLN A 60 -3.49 -12.04 -1.43
CA GLN A 60 -4.24 -12.24 -0.19
C GLN A 60 -3.76 -11.28 0.90
N ALA A 61 -2.44 -11.14 1.06
CA ALA A 61 -1.84 -10.18 1.98
C ALA A 61 -2.27 -8.74 1.64
N ALA A 62 -2.22 -8.36 0.36
CA ALA A 62 -2.62 -7.03 -0.10
C ALA A 62 -4.09 -6.71 0.23
N LEU A 63 -4.98 -7.67 0.06
CA LEU A 63 -6.40 -7.52 0.41
C LEU A 63 -6.63 -7.48 1.92
N ARG A 64 -5.92 -8.33 2.68
CA ARG A 64 -5.99 -8.37 4.15
C ARG A 64 -5.54 -7.05 4.76
N GLU A 65 -4.33 -6.59 4.44
CA GLU A 65 -3.76 -5.34 4.94
C GLU A 65 -4.65 -4.14 4.58
N LEU A 66 -5.16 -4.11 3.35
CA LEU A 66 -6.09 -3.05 2.95
C LEU A 66 -7.38 -3.05 3.78
N GLU A 67 -7.99 -4.21 4.03
CA GLU A 67 -9.18 -4.33 4.86
C GLU A 67 -8.89 -3.94 6.32
N GLU A 68 -7.78 -4.43 6.89
CA GLU A 68 -7.38 -4.18 8.27
C GLU A 68 -7.11 -2.70 8.54
N GLU A 69 -6.44 -1.99 7.63
CA GLU A 69 -6.04 -0.60 7.87
C GLU A 69 -7.10 0.43 7.44
N THR A 70 -7.99 0.07 6.51
CA THR A 70 -8.89 1.03 5.85
C THR A 70 -10.37 0.63 5.80
N GLY A 71 -10.69 -0.63 6.14
CA GLY A 71 -12.03 -1.21 6.00
C GLY A 71 -12.46 -1.51 4.56
N VAL A 72 -11.62 -1.22 3.56
CA VAL A 72 -11.92 -1.43 2.15
C VAL A 72 -11.78 -2.92 1.80
N LYS A 73 -12.82 -3.48 1.19
CA LYS A 73 -12.91 -4.91 0.86
C LYS A 73 -13.72 -5.16 -0.41
N ASN A 74 -13.77 -6.41 -0.86
CA ASN A 74 -14.47 -6.85 -2.07
C ASN A 74 -14.00 -6.12 -3.35
N ILE A 75 -12.72 -5.76 -3.40
CA ILE A 75 -12.10 -5.16 -4.58
C ILE A 75 -11.15 -6.16 -5.25
N HIS A 76 -10.87 -5.94 -6.54
CA HIS A 76 -9.84 -6.67 -7.26
C HIS A 76 -8.58 -5.80 -7.35
N VAL A 77 -7.44 -6.38 -6.99
CA VAL A 77 -6.13 -5.72 -7.04
C VAL A 77 -5.29 -6.31 -8.17
N HIS A 78 -4.48 -5.46 -8.80
CA HIS A 78 -3.54 -5.86 -9.86
C HIS A 78 -2.11 -5.61 -9.37
N GLN A 79 -1.29 -6.66 -9.34
CA GLN A 79 0.14 -6.50 -9.15
C GLN A 79 0.71 -5.75 -10.37
N PHE A 80 1.50 -4.71 -10.13
CA PHE A 80 2.10 -3.91 -11.22
C PHE A 80 3.61 -3.79 -11.14
N TYR A 81 4.20 -3.95 -9.96
CA TYR A 81 5.65 -3.82 -9.80
C TYR A 81 6.15 -4.47 -8.50
N THR A 82 7.45 -4.77 -8.46
CA THR A 82 8.13 -5.22 -7.25
C THR A 82 9.28 -4.26 -6.92
N PHE A 83 9.25 -3.67 -5.74
CA PHE A 83 10.26 -2.74 -5.23
C PHE A 83 11.26 -3.48 -4.36
N SER A 84 12.53 -3.46 -4.78
CA SER A 84 13.62 -4.23 -4.15
C SER A 84 14.89 -3.41 -3.92
N GLN A 85 14.80 -2.07 -3.99
CA GLN A 85 15.93 -1.19 -3.67
C GLN A 85 16.47 -1.48 -2.26
N LEU A 86 17.79 -1.66 -2.16
CA LEU A 86 18.45 -1.79 -0.85
C LEU A 86 18.25 -0.51 -0.03
N GLY A 87 17.91 -0.68 1.25
CA GLY A 87 17.67 0.45 2.15
C GLY A 87 16.32 1.16 1.97
N ARG A 88 15.40 0.62 1.15
CA ARG A 88 14.04 1.18 1.05
C ARG A 88 13.29 1.18 2.37
N ASP A 89 13.61 0.23 3.24
CA ASP A 89 13.05 0.07 4.57
C ASP A 89 14.17 0.10 5.62
N PRO A 90 14.11 1.00 6.62
CA PRO A 90 15.12 1.06 7.68
C PRO A 90 15.12 -0.19 8.59
N ARG A 91 14.09 -1.04 8.52
CA ARG A 91 14.01 -2.29 9.30
C ARG A 91 14.92 -3.40 8.76
N GLY A 92 15.41 -3.29 7.52
CA GLY A 92 16.36 -4.24 6.94
C GLY A 92 16.11 -4.56 5.47
N TRP A 93 16.48 -5.76 5.06
CA TRP A 93 16.29 -6.22 3.69
C TRP A 93 14.81 -6.56 3.46
N THR A 94 14.10 -5.65 2.82
CA THR A 94 12.65 -5.76 2.54
C THR A 94 12.37 -5.58 1.06
N ILE A 95 11.49 -6.42 0.51
CA ILE A 95 10.93 -6.31 -0.83
C ILE A 95 9.44 -6.02 -0.71
N SER A 96 8.92 -5.04 -1.46
CA SER A 96 7.48 -4.81 -1.56
C SER A 96 6.92 -5.24 -2.91
N VAL A 97 5.86 -6.05 -2.91
CA VAL A 97 5.07 -6.38 -4.09
C VAL A 97 3.88 -5.41 -4.15
N ALA A 98 3.97 -4.46 -5.06
CA ALA A 98 3.03 -3.36 -5.13
C ALA A 98 1.83 -3.70 -6.03
N HIS A 99 0.66 -3.34 -5.54
CA HIS A 99 -0.63 -3.55 -6.17
C HIS A 99 -1.35 -2.23 -6.38
N TRP A 100 -2.23 -2.15 -7.39
CA TRP A 100 -3.20 -1.07 -7.49
C TRP A 100 -4.60 -1.60 -7.73
N ALA A 101 -5.60 -0.79 -7.38
CA ALA A 101 -7.00 -1.04 -7.70
C ALA A 101 -7.71 0.27 -8.03
N VAL A 102 -8.86 0.17 -8.68
CA VAL A 102 -9.73 1.30 -8.98
C VAL A 102 -11.08 1.07 -8.32
N VAL A 103 -11.57 2.10 -7.64
CA VAL A 103 -12.88 2.09 -6.98
C VAL A 103 -13.67 3.32 -7.39
N GLN A 104 -14.99 3.26 -7.25
CA GLN A 104 -15.83 4.45 -7.27
C GLN A 104 -15.83 5.06 -5.87
N LEU A 105 -15.57 6.37 -5.74
CA LEU A 105 -15.51 7.03 -4.44
C LEU A 105 -16.82 6.87 -3.65
N ALA A 106 -17.96 6.89 -4.35
CA ALA A 106 -19.28 6.73 -3.74
C ALA A 106 -19.52 5.35 -3.10
N ASP A 107 -18.84 4.32 -3.62
CA ASP A 107 -19.01 2.93 -3.19
C ASP A 107 -17.95 2.50 -2.16
N CYS A 108 -17.00 3.38 -1.84
CA CYS A 108 -15.85 3.07 -1.01
C CYS A 108 -15.85 3.92 0.27
N GLN A 109 -16.45 3.37 1.32
CA GLN A 109 -16.36 3.94 2.67
C GLN A 109 -15.02 3.56 3.29
N VAL A 110 -14.32 4.54 3.85
CA VAL A 110 -13.03 4.37 4.51
C VAL A 110 -13.20 4.59 6.00
N SER A 111 -12.71 3.64 6.79
CA SER A 111 -12.61 3.72 8.23
C SER A 111 -11.22 3.27 8.65
N ALA A 112 -10.51 4.10 9.42
CA ALA A 112 -9.20 3.69 9.95
C ALA A 112 -9.35 2.47 10.85
N GLY A 113 -8.51 1.45 10.66
CA GLY A 113 -8.42 0.28 11.53
C GLY A 113 -7.23 0.33 12.50
N ASP A 114 -6.90 -0.81 13.14
CA ASP A 114 -6.12 -0.85 14.38
C ASP A 114 -4.70 -0.24 14.28
N ASP A 115 -4.00 -0.38 13.14
CA ASP A 115 -2.63 0.12 12.92
C ASP A 115 -2.55 1.50 12.22
N ALA A 116 -3.69 2.05 11.81
CA ALA A 116 -3.80 3.35 11.17
C ALA A 116 -4.49 4.35 12.11
N GLN A 117 -3.83 5.47 12.44
CA GLN A 117 -4.52 6.52 13.21
C GLN A 117 -5.63 7.17 12.40
N GLN A 118 -5.45 7.24 11.07
CA GLN A 118 -6.37 7.84 10.11
C GLN A 118 -6.22 7.16 8.74
N ALA A 119 -7.30 7.05 7.98
CA ALA A 119 -7.30 6.64 6.58
C ALA A 119 -8.09 7.68 5.78
N GLN A 120 -7.49 8.25 4.72
CA GLN A 120 -8.04 9.41 4.01
C GLN A 120 -7.72 9.38 2.51
N TRP A 121 -8.61 9.99 1.74
CA TRP A 121 -8.44 10.23 0.31
C TRP A 121 -7.67 11.52 0.06
N PHE A 122 -6.60 11.45 -0.72
CA PHE A 122 -5.78 12.59 -1.14
C PHE A 122 -5.88 12.85 -2.63
N ALA A 123 -5.76 14.11 -3.03
CA ALA A 123 -5.76 14.47 -4.44
C ALA A 123 -4.52 13.91 -5.16
N PHE A 124 -4.73 13.41 -6.37
CA PHE A 124 -3.70 12.82 -7.24
C PHE A 124 -2.39 13.61 -7.35
N ASP A 125 -2.53 14.94 -7.39
CA ASP A 125 -1.50 15.94 -7.64
C ASP A 125 -1.13 16.73 -6.38
N GLN A 126 -1.68 16.40 -5.20
CA GLN A 126 -1.41 17.08 -3.93
C GLN A 126 -1.26 16.06 -2.79
N LEU A 127 -0.21 15.24 -2.89
CA LEU A 127 0.11 14.25 -1.87
C LEU A 127 0.96 14.88 -0.75
N PRO A 128 0.77 14.44 0.51
CA PRO A 128 1.63 14.84 1.62
C PRO A 128 3.03 14.20 1.49
N ALA A 129 3.93 14.53 2.42
CA ALA A 129 5.17 13.77 2.56
C ALA A 129 4.85 12.31 2.98
N LEU A 130 5.47 11.35 2.29
CA LEU A 130 5.17 9.93 2.45
C LEU A 130 6.30 9.17 3.15
N ALA A 131 5.94 8.15 3.90
CA ALA A 131 6.87 7.21 4.53
C ALA A 131 7.60 6.36 3.48
N PHE A 132 8.77 5.85 3.85
CA PHE A 132 9.59 4.97 3.02
C PHE A 132 9.84 5.53 1.60
N ASP A 133 9.71 4.67 0.58
CA ASP A 133 9.78 5.00 -0.84
C ASP A 133 8.39 5.12 -1.50
N HIS A 134 7.32 5.33 -0.73
CA HIS A 134 5.94 5.24 -1.23
C HIS A 134 5.61 6.29 -2.31
N ALA A 135 6.30 7.44 -2.30
CA ALA A 135 6.21 8.39 -3.40
C ALA A 135 6.63 7.75 -4.74
N SER A 136 7.70 6.95 -4.74
CA SER A 136 8.16 6.20 -5.92
C SER A 136 7.15 5.12 -6.34
N ILE A 137 6.52 4.45 -5.36
CA ILE A 137 5.47 3.45 -5.61
C ILE A 137 4.29 4.09 -6.31
N ILE A 138 3.81 5.23 -5.80
CA ILE A 138 2.69 5.96 -6.40
C ILE A 138 3.06 6.45 -7.80
N GLU A 139 4.21 7.06 -8.01
CA GLU A 139 4.62 7.54 -9.34
C GLU A 139 4.69 6.39 -10.36
N LYS A 140 5.15 5.21 -9.94
CA LYS A 140 5.12 4.01 -10.79
C LYS A 140 3.69 3.53 -11.05
N ALA A 141 2.82 3.55 -10.04
CA ALA A 141 1.42 3.18 -10.18
C ALA A 141 0.68 4.13 -11.15
N LYS A 142 0.96 5.44 -11.10
CA LYS A 142 0.41 6.43 -12.03
C LYS A 142 0.76 6.10 -13.48
N GLN A 143 2.02 5.73 -13.75
CA GLN A 143 2.46 5.30 -15.09
C GLN A 143 1.75 4.02 -15.52
N SER A 144 1.63 3.03 -14.63
CA SER A 144 0.95 1.77 -14.92
C SER A 144 -0.54 1.98 -15.18
N TYR A 145 -1.21 2.77 -14.34
CA TYR A 145 -2.63 3.08 -14.42
C TYR A 145 -2.98 3.64 -15.79
N PHE A 146 -2.32 4.71 -16.23
CA PHE A 146 -2.58 5.32 -17.54
C PHE A 146 -2.14 4.50 -18.74
N SER A 147 -1.39 3.41 -18.56
CA SER A 147 -1.06 2.50 -19.66
C SER A 147 -2.14 1.44 -19.92
N GLN A 148 -3.12 1.31 -19.01
CA GLN A 148 -4.17 0.27 -19.04
C GLN A 148 -5.58 0.83 -19.29
N ILE A 149 -5.73 2.15 -19.36
CA ILE A 149 -6.94 2.89 -19.76
C ILE A 149 -6.65 3.75 -20.99
#